data_AF-A0A4P5SV29-F1
#
_entry.id   AF-A0A4P5SV29-F1
#
_cell.length_a   1.000
_cell.length_b   1.000
_cell.length_c   1.000
_cell.angle_alpha   90.00
_cell.angle_beta   90.00
_cell.angle_gamma   90.00
#
_symmetry.space_group_name_H-M   'P 1'
#
loop_
_entity.id
_entity.type
_entity.pdbx_description
1 polymer ?
#
loop_
_entity_poly.entity_id
_entity_poly.type
_entity_poly.pdbx_seq_one_letter_code
_entity_poly.pdbx_strand_id
1 'polypeptide(L)'
;MQLIGRDALTQWHIPAPPRSPGETLQEILRRFASFDLQSSESAKTLLIDALFVEIVPLHPNLKVWKEAPLNTDTTTGVADYVIAPKRAYMATPLLCVAEAKKDDFAKGRIQCLAEMAACRWSNEQRGQTLEVYGIVSNGQAWQFYKLTLAGEVFETSLYGMEDLSGVLGALNYVCTECAKNVS
;
A
#
# COMPACT_ATOMS: atom_id res chain seq x y z
N MET A 1 12.87 17.89 -11.84
CA MET A 1 11.80 16.91 -11.60
C MET A 1 10.82 17.00 -12.76
N GLN A 2 10.90 16.09 -13.73
CA GLN A 2 9.88 15.99 -14.75
C GLN A 2 8.65 15.43 -14.04
N LEU A 3 7.68 16.32 -13.76
CA LEU A 3 6.36 15.94 -13.30
C LEU A 3 5.86 14.82 -14.20
N ILE A 4 5.44 13.73 -13.58
CA ILE A 4 4.77 12.57 -14.17
C ILE A 4 3.98 13.05 -15.39
N GLY A 5 4.37 12.56 -16.58
CA GLY A 5 3.80 13.04 -17.84
C GLY A 5 2.28 12.93 -17.83
N ARG A 6 1.61 14.08 -17.99
CA ARG A 6 0.16 14.27 -18.22
C ARG A 6 -0.69 12.99 -18.23
N ASP A 7 -1.27 12.71 -17.07
CA ASP A 7 -2.67 12.32 -16.84
C ASP A 7 -3.34 11.36 -17.83
N ALA A 8 -2.86 10.13 -17.90
CA ALA A 8 -3.72 8.99 -18.19
C ALA A 8 -3.43 7.89 -17.19
N LEU A 9 -4.16 7.89 -16.06
CA LEU A 9 -4.21 6.71 -15.20
C LEU A 9 -4.77 5.58 -16.04
N THR A 10 -3.98 4.51 -16.16
CA THR A 10 -4.42 3.34 -16.92
C THR A 10 -5.16 2.40 -15.99
N GLN A 11 -6.34 1.95 -16.39
CA GLN A 11 -7.10 0.98 -15.60
C GLN A 11 -6.28 -0.29 -15.39
N TRP A 12 -6.19 -0.72 -14.15
CA TRP A 12 -5.50 -1.92 -13.73
C TRP A 12 -6.51 -2.96 -13.25
N HIS A 13 -6.44 -4.13 -13.88
CA HIS A 13 -7.04 -5.32 -13.34
C HIS A 13 -5.94 -6.17 -12.70
N ILE A 14 -6.03 -6.40 -11.39
CA ILE A 14 -5.07 -7.24 -10.68
C ILE A 14 -5.44 -8.70 -10.97
N PRO A 15 -4.56 -9.50 -11.60
CA PRO A 15 -4.84 -10.90 -11.92
C PRO A 15 -4.60 -11.78 -10.67
N ALA A 16 -5.34 -11.52 -9.60
CA ALA A 16 -5.22 -12.22 -8.32
C ALA A 16 -6.46 -13.06 -8.03
N PRO A 17 -6.31 -14.34 -7.66
CA PRO A 17 -7.45 -15.10 -7.16
C PRO A 17 -7.92 -14.51 -5.81
N PRO A 18 -9.24 -14.52 -5.54
CA PRO A 18 -9.75 -14.12 -4.24
C PRO A 18 -9.17 -15.04 -3.15
N ARG A 19 -8.94 -14.49 -1.96
CA ARG A 19 -8.38 -15.20 -0.81
C ARG A 19 -9.32 -15.11 0.38
N SER A 20 -9.78 -16.25 0.90
CA SER A 20 -10.60 -16.26 2.11
C SER A 20 -9.82 -15.75 3.34
N PRO A 21 -10.45 -15.00 4.26
CA PRO A 21 -9.82 -14.57 5.50
C PRO A 21 -9.51 -15.78 6.39
N GLY A 22 -8.31 -15.83 6.97
CA GLY A 22 -7.94 -16.83 7.98
C GLY A 22 -8.70 -16.63 9.30
N GLU A 23 -8.61 -17.62 10.19
CA GLU A 23 -9.28 -17.60 11.50
C GLU A 23 -8.87 -16.39 12.35
N THR A 24 -7.58 -16.03 12.32
CA THR A 24 -7.05 -14.87 13.06
C THR A 24 -7.73 -13.58 12.63
N LEU A 25 -7.80 -13.31 11.33
CA LEU A 25 -8.46 -12.10 10.82
C LEU A 25 -9.95 -12.12 11.16
N GLN A 26 -10.63 -13.25 11.01
CA GLN A 26 -12.05 -13.38 11.37
C GLN A 26 -12.30 -13.01 12.84
N GLU A 27 -11.46 -13.51 13.75
CA GLU A 27 -11.55 -13.19 15.18
C GLU A 27 -11.24 -11.71 15.48
N ILE A 28 -10.26 -11.12 14.80
CA ILE A 28 -9.96 -9.68 14.92
C ILE A 28 -11.17 -8.85 14.49
N LEU A 29 -11.73 -9.12 13.30
CA LEU A 29 -12.89 -8.39 12.78
C LEU A 29 -14.10 -8.53 13.70
N ARG A 30 -14.33 -9.71 14.27
CA ARG A 30 -15.39 -9.94 15.25
C ARG A 30 -15.21 -9.07 16.50
N ARG A 31 -13.97 -8.90 16.99
CA ARG A 31 -13.66 -8.04 18.15
C ARG A 31 -13.79 -6.56 17.82
N PHE A 32 -13.44 -6.18 16.60
CA PHE A 32 -13.57 -4.80 16.12
C PHE A 32 -15.03 -4.34 15.98
N ALA A 33 -16.00 -5.25 15.96
CA ALA A 33 -17.42 -4.90 16.03
C ALA A 33 -17.79 -4.09 17.30
N SER A 34 -16.96 -4.14 18.34
CA SER A 34 -17.13 -3.33 19.56
C SER A 34 -16.48 -1.94 19.48
N PHE A 35 -15.83 -1.58 18.37
CA PHE A 35 -15.16 -0.30 18.16
C PHE A 35 -15.92 0.54 17.12
N ASP A 36 -15.92 1.86 17.30
CA ASP A 36 -16.27 2.79 16.22
C ASP A 36 -15.07 2.95 15.29
N LEU A 37 -15.16 2.34 14.11
CA LEU A 37 -14.10 2.32 13.09
C LEU A 37 -14.21 3.45 12.05
N GLN A 38 -15.19 4.35 12.18
CA GLN A 38 -15.49 5.33 11.13
C GLN A 38 -15.20 6.78 11.54
N SER A 39 -15.29 7.10 12.83
CA SER A 39 -15.24 8.50 13.28
C SER A 39 -13.87 9.18 13.16
N SER A 40 -12.76 8.44 13.15
CA SER A 40 -11.41 8.99 13.09
C SER A 40 -10.46 8.20 12.19
N GLU A 41 -9.39 8.87 11.72
CA GLU A 41 -8.33 8.24 10.94
C GLU A 41 -7.64 7.12 11.72
N SER A 42 -7.33 7.37 12.99
CA SER A 42 -6.73 6.37 13.87
C SER A 42 -7.62 5.13 14.01
N ALA A 43 -8.94 5.29 14.04
CA ALA A 43 -9.85 4.14 14.10
C ALA A 43 -9.88 3.35 12.77
N LYS A 44 -9.86 4.05 11.63
CA LYS A 44 -9.80 3.44 10.29
C LYS A 44 -8.52 2.64 10.07
N THR A 45 -7.40 3.11 10.63
CA THR A 45 -6.12 2.38 10.57
C THR A 45 -6.16 1.01 11.23
N LEU A 46 -7.08 0.73 12.16
CA LEU A 46 -7.19 -0.60 12.78
C LEU A 46 -7.53 -1.68 11.76
N LEU A 47 -8.43 -1.38 10.81
CA LEU A 47 -8.79 -2.33 9.73
C LEU A 47 -7.63 -2.52 8.75
N ILE A 48 -6.93 -1.44 8.42
CA ILE A 48 -5.73 -1.48 7.57
C ILE A 48 -4.66 -2.36 8.23
N ASP A 49 -4.40 -2.14 9.52
CA ASP A 49 -3.48 -2.95 10.33
C ASP A 49 -3.88 -4.43 10.33
N ALA A 50 -5.16 -4.74 10.53
CA ALA A 50 -5.65 -6.11 10.54
C ALA A 50 -5.41 -6.85 9.21
N LEU A 51 -5.63 -6.16 8.08
CA LEU A 51 -5.39 -6.73 6.75
C LEU A 51 -3.90 -6.91 6.46
N PHE A 52 -3.05 -5.97 6.90
CA PHE A 52 -1.59 -6.17 6.82
C PHE A 52 -1.10 -7.30 7.71
N VAL A 53 -1.66 -7.46 8.92
CA VAL A 53 -1.34 -8.57 9.84
C VAL A 53 -1.72 -9.93 9.24
N GLU A 54 -2.80 -10.00 8.45
CA GLU A 54 -3.19 -11.23 7.75
C GLU A 54 -2.24 -11.56 6.59
N ILE A 55 -1.89 -10.57 5.75
CA ILE A 55 -1.21 -10.83 4.49
C ILE A 55 0.31 -10.79 4.58
N VAL A 56 0.89 -9.78 5.21
CA VAL A 56 2.34 -9.54 5.16
C VAL A 56 3.15 -10.69 5.76
N PRO A 57 2.73 -11.38 6.83
CA PRO A 57 3.47 -12.54 7.35
C PRO A 57 3.63 -13.71 6.38
N LEU A 58 2.81 -13.78 5.32
CA LEU A 58 2.95 -14.78 4.24
C LEU A 58 4.19 -14.52 3.37
N HIS A 59 4.77 -13.33 3.48
CA HIS A 59 5.95 -12.86 2.76
C HIS A 59 7.05 -12.55 3.78
N PRO A 60 7.76 -13.56 4.30
CA PRO A 60 8.59 -13.44 5.51
C PRO A 60 9.75 -12.45 5.40
N ASN A 61 10.12 -12.07 4.18
CA ASN A 61 11.16 -11.08 3.88
C ASN A 61 10.64 -9.64 3.83
N LEU A 62 9.33 -9.42 4.03
CA LEU A 62 8.72 -8.09 4.05
C LEU A 62 8.41 -7.63 5.48
N LYS A 63 8.37 -6.31 5.66
CA LYS A 63 7.95 -5.65 6.89
C LYS A 63 7.20 -4.37 6.54
N VAL A 64 6.13 -4.10 7.30
CA VAL A 64 5.40 -2.83 7.27
C VAL A 64 6.01 -1.88 8.30
N TRP A 65 6.26 -0.65 7.87
CA TRP A 65 6.70 0.47 8.71
C TRP A 65 5.57 1.49 8.76
N LYS A 66 5.06 1.80 9.95
CA LYS A 66 4.03 2.84 10.14
C LYS A 66 4.69 4.18 10.40
N GLU A 67 4.04 5.26 9.97
CA GLU A 67 4.53 6.64 10.12
C GLU A 67 5.97 6.77 9.61
N ALA A 68 6.19 6.26 8.39
CA ALA A 68 7.51 6.09 7.81
C ALA A 68 7.98 7.39 7.15
N PRO A 69 9.13 7.96 7.57
CA PRO A 69 9.66 9.17 6.94
C PRO A 69 10.12 8.88 5.52
N LEU A 70 9.63 9.67 4.57
CA LEU A 70 10.05 9.66 3.17
C LEU A 70 10.66 11.02 2.85
N ASN A 71 11.99 11.04 2.72
CA ASN A 71 12.75 12.24 2.43
C ASN A 71 13.44 12.10 1.08
N THR A 72 13.22 13.09 0.23
CA THR A 72 13.89 13.29 -1.06
C THR A 72 14.70 14.59 -1.00
N ASP A 73 15.40 14.91 -2.08
CA ASP A 73 16.12 16.19 -2.25
C ASP A 73 15.21 17.43 -2.20
N THR A 74 13.93 17.26 -2.54
CA THR A 74 12.98 18.37 -2.75
C THR A 74 11.71 18.26 -1.91
N THR A 75 11.46 17.10 -1.29
CA THR A 75 10.25 16.82 -0.52
C THR A 75 10.57 16.02 0.73
N THR A 76 10.05 16.46 1.86
CA THR A 76 10.06 15.71 3.12
C THR A 76 8.62 15.43 3.54
N GLY A 77 8.34 14.19 3.92
CA GLY A 77 7.00 13.75 4.30
C GLY A 77 7.03 12.50 5.17
N VAL A 78 5.85 12.12 5.64
CA VAL A 78 5.63 10.89 6.41
C VAL A 78 4.50 10.15 5.72
N ALA A 79 4.80 8.97 5.19
CA ALA A 79 3.79 8.06 4.68
C ALA A 79 3.18 7.29 5.85
N ASP A 80 1.87 7.04 5.81
CA ASP A 80 1.21 6.28 6.86
C ASP A 80 1.78 4.86 6.97
N TYR A 81 2.07 4.22 5.83
CA TYR A 81 2.70 2.91 5.76
C TYR A 81 3.71 2.81 4.62
N VAL A 82 4.81 2.09 4.87
CA VAL A 82 5.76 1.63 3.85
C VAL A 82 6.01 0.13 4.00
N ILE A 83 5.90 -0.62 2.91
CA ILE A 83 6.35 -2.02 2.82
C ILE A 83 7.76 -2.03 2.23
N ALA A 84 8.69 -2.66 2.96
CA ALA A 84 10.11 -2.74 2.61
C ALA A 84 10.71 -4.08 3.11
N PRO A 85 11.96 -4.42 2.77
CA PRO A 85 12.65 -5.58 3.32
C PRO A 85 12.60 -5.63 4.85
N LYS A 86 12.44 -6.83 5.38
CA LYS A 86 12.46 -7.10 6.82
C LYS A 86 13.87 -6.96 7.35
N ARG A 87 14.15 -5.79 7.94
CA ARG A 87 15.42 -5.43 8.58
C ARG A 87 15.18 -4.73 9.91
N ALA A 88 16.26 -4.50 10.66
CA ALA A 88 16.22 -3.78 11.94
C ALA A 88 15.80 -2.31 11.77
N TYR A 89 16.07 -1.71 10.61
CA TYR A 89 15.69 -0.36 10.23
C TYR A 89 15.11 -0.35 8.81
N MET A 90 14.31 0.67 8.47
CA MET A 90 13.75 0.82 7.13
C MET A 90 14.87 1.14 6.15
N ALA A 91 14.97 0.34 5.09
CA ALA A 91 16.02 0.47 4.09
C ALA A 91 15.47 0.14 2.71
N THR A 92 16.14 0.65 1.67
CA THR A 92 15.79 0.34 0.29
C THR A 92 16.02 -1.16 -0.02
N PRO A 93 15.23 -1.73 -0.94
CA PRO A 93 14.19 -1.07 -1.73
C PRO A 93 12.93 -0.71 -0.93
N LEU A 94 12.37 0.47 -1.17
CA LEU A 94 11.03 0.86 -0.71
C LEU A 94 10.03 0.40 -1.77
N LEU A 95 9.13 -0.52 -1.42
CA LEU A 95 8.42 -1.34 -2.41
C LEU A 95 6.97 -0.93 -2.61
N CYS A 96 6.29 -0.60 -1.51
CA CYS A 96 4.91 -0.15 -1.53
C CYS A 96 4.70 0.94 -0.49
N VAL A 97 3.90 1.94 -0.81
CA VAL A 97 3.36 2.91 0.16
C VAL A 97 1.87 2.65 0.36
N ALA A 98 1.34 2.92 1.55
CA ALA A 98 -0.10 2.97 1.75
C ALA A 98 -0.47 4.23 2.52
N GLU A 99 -1.51 4.92 2.05
CA GLU A 99 -2.05 6.13 2.64
C GLU A 99 -3.44 5.84 3.21
N ALA A 100 -3.63 6.14 4.50
CA ALA A 100 -4.91 6.07 5.17
C ALA A 100 -5.66 7.40 5.00
N LYS A 101 -6.92 7.36 4.56
CA LYS A 101 -7.73 8.59 4.35
C LYS A 101 -9.16 8.52 4.85
N LYS A 102 -9.68 9.68 5.27
CA LYS A 102 -11.07 9.88 5.73
C LYS A 102 -12.11 9.97 4.63
N ASP A 103 -12.05 9.13 3.61
CA ASP A 103 -13.03 9.04 2.50
C ASP A 103 -12.78 9.99 1.30
N ASP A 104 -11.69 10.78 1.32
CA ASP A 104 -11.21 11.52 0.15
C ASP A 104 -10.12 10.74 -0.60
N PHE A 105 -10.55 9.79 -1.41
CA PHE A 105 -9.66 8.98 -2.25
C PHE A 105 -8.97 9.81 -3.34
N ALA A 106 -9.53 10.94 -3.77
CA ALA A 106 -8.89 11.79 -4.77
C ALA A 106 -7.64 12.48 -4.20
N LYS A 107 -7.76 13.03 -2.99
CA LYS A 107 -6.61 13.57 -2.25
C LYS A 107 -5.64 12.46 -1.83
N GLY A 108 -6.17 11.33 -1.37
CA GLY A 108 -5.37 10.14 -1.05
C GLY A 108 -4.52 9.68 -2.23
N ARG A 109 -5.10 9.64 -3.43
CA ARG A 109 -4.38 9.32 -4.67
C ARG A 109 -3.24 10.30 -4.95
N ILE A 110 -3.50 11.61 -4.90
CA ILE A 110 -2.45 12.61 -5.18
C ILE A 110 -1.25 12.41 -4.25
N GLN A 111 -1.51 12.19 -2.95
CA GLN A 111 -0.46 11.96 -1.97
C GLN A 111 0.25 10.62 -2.19
N CYS A 112 -0.51 9.54 -2.38
CA CYS A 112 0.04 8.21 -2.63
C CYS A 112 0.96 8.20 -3.87
N LEU A 113 0.56 8.83 -4.97
CA LEU A 113 1.38 8.94 -6.17
C LEU A 113 2.66 9.75 -5.95
N ALA A 114 2.60 10.82 -5.14
CA ALA A 114 3.78 11.60 -4.77
C ALA A 114 4.76 10.77 -3.92
N GLU A 115 4.24 9.98 -2.98
CA GLU A 115 5.03 9.08 -2.14
C GLU A 115 5.63 7.91 -2.94
N MET A 116 4.88 7.35 -3.89
CA MET A 116 5.41 6.34 -4.83
C MET A 116 6.57 6.90 -5.65
N ALA A 117 6.47 8.16 -6.12
CA ALA A 117 7.56 8.83 -6.82
C ALA A 117 8.77 9.06 -5.90
N ALA A 118 8.55 9.42 -4.63
CA ALA A 118 9.62 9.55 -3.64
C ALA A 118 10.32 8.20 -3.35
N CYS A 119 9.56 7.11 -3.24
CA CYS A 119 10.10 5.76 -3.10
C CYS A 119 10.95 5.36 -4.31
N ARG A 120 10.44 5.58 -5.52
CA ARG A 120 11.18 5.32 -6.76
C ARG A 120 12.50 6.09 -6.78
N TRP A 121 12.46 7.40 -6.50
CA TRP A 121 13.66 8.22 -6.43
C TRP A 121 14.67 7.69 -5.41
N SER A 122 14.22 7.33 -4.20
CA SER A 122 15.09 6.79 -3.13
C SER A 122 15.77 5.48 -3.54
N ASN A 123 15.02 4.60 -4.22
CA ASN A 123 15.55 3.35 -4.76
C ASN A 123 16.59 3.61 -5.86
N GLU A 124 16.32 4.53 -6.77
CA GLU A 124 17.23 4.92 -7.85
C GLU A 124 18.56 5.48 -7.30
N GLN A 125 18.53 6.26 -6.20
CA GLN A 125 19.75 6.74 -5.53
C GLN A 125 20.63 5.60 -4.99
N ARG A 126 20.07 4.39 -4.85
CA ARG A 126 20.78 3.18 -4.40
C ARG A 126 21.01 2.18 -5.53
N GLY A 127 20.84 2.62 -6.79
CA GLY A 127 21.04 1.78 -7.98
C GLY A 127 19.97 0.72 -8.16
N GLN A 128 18.78 0.90 -7.57
CA GLN A 128 17.67 -0.05 -7.66
C GLN A 128 16.59 0.52 -8.57
N THR A 129 16.34 -0.17 -9.69
CA THR A 129 15.29 0.19 -10.66
C THR A 129 14.23 -0.90 -10.63
N LEU A 130 13.07 -0.59 -10.04
CA LEU A 130 11.98 -1.53 -9.77
C LEU A 130 10.63 -0.82 -9.83
N GLU A 131 9.56 -1.58 -10.01
CA GLU A 131 8.19 -1.07 -9.91
C GLU A 131 7.85 -0.74 -8.45
N VAL A 132 7.13 0.36 -8.24
CA VAL A 132 6.65 0.76 -6.90
C VAL A 132 5.14 0.65 -6.86
N TYR A 133 4.62 0.10 -5.77
CA TYR A 133 3.19 -0.07 -5.55
C TYR A 133 2.64 1.00 -4.59
N GLY A 134 1.35 1.27 -4.71
CA GLY A 134 0.66 2.24 -3.87
C GLY A 134 -0.70 1.71 -3.45
N ILE A 135 -1.14 2.10 -2.26
CA ILE A 135 -2.46 1.77 -1.74
C ILE A 135 -3.07 3.03 -1.15
N VAL A 136 -4.33 3.28 -1.44
CA VAL A 136 -5.15 4.26 -0.70
C VAL A 136 -6.28 3.49 -0.05
N SER A 137 -6.49 3.69 1.25
CA SER A 137 -7.56 3.01 1.97
C SER A 137 -8.14 3.86 3.10
N ASN A 138 -9.41 3.64 3.40
CA ASN A 138 -10.06 4.12 4.62
C ASN A 138 -10.43 2.95 5.56
N GLY A 139 -9.82 1.77 5.35
CA GLY A 139 -10.15 0.50 5.99
C GLY A 139 -11.34 -0.24 5.38
N GLN A 140 -12.35 0.49 4.88
CA GLN A 140 -13.57 -0.08 4.29
C GLN A 140 -13.49 -0.25 2.76
N ALA A 141 -12.71 0.59 2.11
CA ALA A 141 -12.45 0.59 0.69
C ALA A 141 -10.94 0.67 0.45
N TRP A 142 -10.52 0.08 -0.66
CA TRP A 142 -9.12 -0.09 -1.04
C TRP A 142 -8.95 0.19 -2.51
N GLN A 143 -7.96 1.00 -2.86
CA GLN A 143 -7.56 1.25 -4.23
C GLN A 143 -6.06 1.01 -4.36
N PHE A 144 -5.66 0.32 -5.42
CA PHE A 144 -4.27 -0.08 -5.63
C PHE A 144 -3.70 0.62 -6.84
N TYR A 145 -2.40 0.91 -6.75
CA TYR A 145 -1.63 1.61 -7.76
C TYR A 145 -0.34 0.88 -8.09
N LYS A 146 0.11 1.01 -9.33
CA LYS A 146 1.42 0.52 -9.78
C LYS A 146 2.11 1.59 -10.62
N LEU A 147 3.33 1.95 -10.24
CA LEU A 147 4.24 2.80 -11.00
C LEU A 147 5.27 1.90 -11.71
N THR A 148 5.18 1.83 -13.03
CA THR A 148 6.05 0.96 -13.84
C THR A 148 7.45 1.55 -13.97
N LEU A 149 8.41 0.73 -14.43
CA LEU A 149 9.77 1.18 -14.77
C LEU A 149 9.75 2.32 -15.80
N ALA A 150 8.83 2.25 -16.76
CA ALA A 150 8.63 3.26 -17.79
C ALA A 150 8.03 4.57 -17.27
N GLY A 151 7.59 4.61 -16.01
CA GLY A 151 6.95 5.79 -15.40
C GLY A 151 5.45 5.89 -15.65
N GLU A 152 4.81 4.82 -16.12
CA GLU A 152 3.36 4.76 -16.28
C GLU A 152 2.69 4.43 -14.95
N VAL A 153 1.52 5.03 -14.71
CA VAL A 153 0.74 4.81 -13.49
C VAL A 153 -0.54 4.08 -13.83
N PHE A 154 -0.73 2.96 -13.14
CA PHE A 154 -1.90 2.10 -13.22
C PHE A 154 -2.71 2.23 -11.94
N GLU A 155 -4.04 2.27 -12.03
CA GLU A 155 -4.94 2.31 -10.88
C GLU A 155 -6.06 1.27 -11.00
N THR A 156 -6.46 0.65 -9.89
CA THR A 156 -7.63 -0.22 -9.88
C THR A 156 -8.93 0.57 -9.68
N SER A 157 -10.06 -0.09 -9.94
CA SER A 157 -11.32 0.30 -9.30
C SER A 157 -11.25 0.10 -7.78
N LEU A 158 -12.21 0.68 -7.05
CA LEU A 158 -12.32 0.48 -5.60
C LEU A 158 -12.74 -0.96 -5.29
N TYR A 159 -12.02 -1.59 -4.38
CA TYR A 159 -12.44 -2.81 -3.69
C TYR A 159 -13.09 -2.40 -2.37
N GLY A 160 -14.25 -2.97 -2.05
CA GLY A 160 -14.90 -2.77 -0.77
C GLY A 160 -14.80 -4.01 0.13
N MET A 161 -14.94 -3.81 1.44
CA MET A 161 -14.91 -4.89 2.43
C MET A 161 -16.07 -5.90 2.27
N GLU A 162 -17.11 -5.58 1.50
CA GLU A 162 -18.12 -6.54 1.07
C GLU A 162 -17.55 -7.69 0.23
N ASP A 163 -16.45 -7.44 -0.49
CA ASP A 163 -15.60 -8.47 -1.10
C ASP A 163 -14.22 -8.48 -0.43
N LEU A 164 -14.22 -8.77 0.87
CA LEU A 164 -13.00 -8.98 1.64
C LEU A 164 -12.04 -9.97 0.96
N SER A 165 -12.58 -10.99 0.27
CA SER A 165 -11.75 -11.98 -0.39
C SER A 165 -10.97 -11.41 -1.58
N GLY A 166 -11.59 -10.51 -2.36
CA GLY A 166 -10.95 -9.75 -3.42
C GLY A 166 -9.89 -8.78 -2.87
N VAL A 167 -10.19 -8.07 -1.78
CA VAL A 167 -9.22 -7.16 -1.12
C VAL A 167 -7.98 -7.94 -0.67
N LEU A 168 -8.17 -9.09 0.00
CA LEU A 168 -7.07 -9.93 0.46
C LEU A 168 -6.28 -10.54 -0.71
N GLY A 169 -6.95 -10.89 -1.81
CA GLY A 169 -6.32 -11.35 -3.04
C GLY A 169 -5.42 -10.27 -3.66
N ALA A 170 -5.95 -9.05 -3.81
CA ALA A 170 -5.21 -7.90 -4.33
C ALA A 170 -4.02 -7.50 -3.45
N LEU A 171 -4.22 -7.44 -2.13
CA LEU A 171 -3.16 -7.14 -1.18
C LEU A 171 -2.06 -8.21 -1.21
N ASN A 172 -2.45 -9.49 -1.26
CA ASN A 172 -1.50 -10.59 -1.38
C ASN A 172 -0.70 -10.51 -2.68
N TYR A 173 -1.35 -10.18 -3.80
CA TYR A 173 -0.66 -9.99 -5.08
C TYR A 173 0.40 -8.89 -4.99
N VAL A 174 0.05 -7.72 -4.45
CA VAL A 174 1.01 -6.62 -4.26
C VAL A 174 2.17 -7.06 -3.38
N CYS A 175 1.92 -7.73 -2.26
CA CYS A 175 2.98 -8.25 -1.41
C CYS A 175 3.85 -9.32 -2.11
N THR A 176 3.26 -10.19 -2.94
CA THR A 176 4.01 -11.15 -3.76
C THR A 176 4.96 -10.43 -4.74
N GLU A 177 4.48 -9.40 -5.45
CA GLU A 177 5.32 -8.63 -6.37
C GLU A 177 6.44 -7.89 -5.63
N CYS A 178 6.13 -7.28 -4.47
CA CYS A 178 7.14 -6.68 -3.59
C CYS A 178 8.20 -7.70 -3.16
N ALA A 179 7.79 -8.91 -2.75
CA ALA A 179 8.71 -9.94 -2.24
C ALA A 179 9.72 -10.41 -3.29
N LYS A 180 9.40 -10.38 -4.58
CA LYS A 180 10.35 -10.70 -5.68
C LYS A 180 11.58 -9.79 -5.71
N ASN A 181 11.48 -8.61 -5.10
CA ASN A 181 12.53 -7.60 -5.06
C ASN A 181 13.35 -7.65 -3.75
N VAL A 182 13.15 -8.66 -2.91
CA VAL A 182 13.85 -8.84 -1.64
C VAL A 182 14.54 -10.20 -1.60
N SER A 183 15.88 -10.18 -1.73
CA SER A 183 16.76 -11.34 -1.55
C SER A 183 17.07 -11.60 -0.08
#